data_AF-A0A0W1REH1-F1
#
_entry.id   AF-A0A0W1REH1-F1
#
_cell.length_a   1.000
_cell.length_b   1.000
_cell.length_c   1.000
_cell.angle_alpha   90.00
_cell.angle_beta   90.00
_cell.angle_gamma   90.00
#
_symmetry.space_group_name_H-M   'P 1'
#
loop_
_entity.id
_entity.type
_entity.pdbx_description
1 polymer ?
#
loop_
_entity_poly.entity_id
_entity_poly.type
_entity_poly.pdbx_seq_one_letter_code
_entity_poly.pdbx_strand_id
1 'polypeptide(L)'
;MADDDRPTGRPGSNDSDRTAGGLSRRQLLAAAGAAGAVGLAGCYALFGGDEPENGQTPTGNEVGEMPPSIIVWQDGDGVVRAETGGGAIESGRQPATVIQAALDASAQQAGIQSVEVVGSYSLSQPVSLREQTVLNLRNARLSAGGDYAAVLVNDASEAAIVGGLLDGSEQTDGEQYLAVLTLSNSDGIIVDGTEVQNGGYYGVDLYECNDCVLNGIRSHDNFRHGIHPGTDTEGRGYFNWLGHCITNNNGVDGINDRGTTVEGESLDNAFYNCLSRNNGRSGFIIDGGIESNDAAARFDVVGCRAYENQNYGIQFVDCRVSAVNVVARANGRSGILLDGGVRASILNPRSDGHSGPNAGGVTIRDEDSSSPRHVVLYGGELTDNSYSVRIAAGADAGPITIRDVDLRNAGTQPLWFREDPPPELTVSNAAGYRTTNRGNQTQSGDGSTTTFRWQHGLAAPPQSVSVTAASDAAAGPFSVAQDGDAIEVSYQSAPEGGDGNLQWWWSANAY
;
A
#
# COMPACT_ATOMS: atom_id res chain seq x y z
N MET A 1 -0.02 22.86 19.23
CA MET A 1 1.46 22.93 19.14
C MET A 1 1.93 21.56 19.51
N ALA A 2 2.15 20.72 18.50
CA ALA A 2 2.51 19.31 18.68
C ALA A 2 4.01 19.21 18.45
N ASP A 3 4.72 18.74 19.46
CA ASP A 3 6.15 18.48 19.40
C ASP A 3 6.41 17.25 18.52
N ASP A 4 7.45 17.37 17.71
CA ASP A 4 7.96 16.42 16.73
C ASP A 4 8.79 15.35 17.47
N ASP A 5 8.12 14.32 18.00
CA ASP A 5 8.74 13.14 18.62
C ASP A 5 9.30 12.19 17.54
N ARG A 6 10.30 12.67 16.79
CA ARG A 6 11.21 11.79 16.04
C ARG A 6 12.23 11.20 17.02
N PRO A 7 12.35 9.86 17.13
CA PRO A 7 13.37 9.26 17.99
C PRO A 7 14.76 9.51 17.38
N THR A 8 15.51 10.45 17.94
CA THR A 8 16.89 10.77 17.52
C THR A 8 17.94 9.86 18.16
N GLY A 9 17.61 8.60 18.47
CA GLY A 9 18.50 7.68 19.17
C GLY A 9 18.77 6.41 18.40
N ARG A 10 19.81 6.40 17.56
CA ARG A 10 20.47 5.13 17.17
C ARG A 10 21.17 4.57 18.42
N PRO A 11 20.94 3.30 18.83
CA PRO A 11 21.84 2.64 19.76
C PRO A 11 23.21 2.48 19.08
N GLY A 12 24.27 2.81 19.80
CA GLY A 12 25.63 2.83 19.27
C GLY A 12 26.11 1.47 18.79
N SER A 13 26.06 1.24 17.48
CA SER A 13 26.92 0.27 16.81
C SER A 13 28.31 0.89 16.65
N ASN A 14 29.35 0.16 17.07
CA ASN A 14 30.75 0.54 16.86
C ASN A 14 31.05 0.66 15.36
N ASP A 15 30.95 1.87 14.81
CA ASP A 15 31.18 2.18 13.40
C ASP A 15 32.45 3.03 13.24
N SER A 16 33.59 2.48 13.68
CA SER A 16 34.89 3.15 13.60
C SER A 16 35.73 2.73 12.38
N ASP A 17 35.15 2.09 11.36
CA ASP A 17 35.94 1.60 10.21
C ASP A 17 35.39 1.92 8.80
N ARG A 18 34.34 2.74 8.66
CA ARG A 18 33.85 3.15 7.34
C ARG A 18 34.48 4.47 6.88
N THR A 19 35.75 4.41 6.45
CA THR A 19 36.43 5.48 5.68
C THR A 19 36.81 5.04 4.26
N ALA A 20 36.00 4.18 3.63
CA ALA A 20 36.04 3.95 2.19
C ALA A 20 34.87 4.71 1.53
N GLY A 21 35.16 5.45 0.46
CA GLY A 21 34.22 6.36 -0.19
C GLY A 21 33.02 5.66 -0.84
N GLY A 22 31.98 5.42 -0.05
CA GLY A 22 30.67 4.99 -0.54
C GLY A 22 30.06 6.03 -1.47
N LEU A 23 29.39 5.54 -2.52
CA LEU A 23 28.73 6.39 -3.50
C LEU A 23 27.45 6.98 -2.87
N SER A 24 27.13 8.22 -3.23
CA SER A 24 25.88 8.83 -2.77
C SER A 24 24.67 8.16 -3.42
N ARG A 25 23.53 8.07 -2.72
CA ARG A 25 22.22 7.61 -3.26
C ARG A 25 21.86 8.19 -4.64
N ARG A 26 22.32 9.42 -4.93
CA ARG A 26 22.15 10.08 -6.24
C ARG A 26 22.96 9.41 -7.37
N GLN A 27 24.15 8.89 -7.10
CA GLN A 27 24.99 8.20 -8.08
C GLN A 27 24.41 6.82 -8.43
N LEU A 28 23.85 6.10 -7.46
CA LEU A 28 23.08 4.86 -7.70
C LEU A 28 21.83 5.11 -8.55
N LEU A 29 21.06 6.15 -8.22
CA LEU A 29 19.87 6.54 -9.00
C LEU A 29 20.23 7.05 -10.40
N ALA A 30 21.42 7.64 -10.60
CA ALA A 30 21.89 8.04 -11.94
C ALA A 30 22.34 6.85 -12.80
N ALA A 31 22.88 5.80 -12.18
CA ALA A 31 23.22 4.54 -12.87
C ALA A 31 21.97 3.71 -13.23
N ALA A 32 20.92 3.76 -12.40
CA ALA A 32 19.63 3.09 -12.65
C ALA A 32 18.66 3.93 -13.51
N GLY A 33 18.76 5.26 -13.47
CA GLY A 33 17.74 6.22 -13.91
C GLY A 33 17.64 6.52 -15.41
N ALA A 34 17.87 5.56 -16.29
CA ALA A 34 17.60 5.69 -17.73
C ALA A 34 16.25 5.13 -18.18
N ALA A 35 15.48 4.47 -17.30
CA ALA A 35 14.18 3.91 -17.63
C ALA A 35 13.13 4.35 -16.60
N GLY A 36 12.00 4.90 -17.07
CA GLY A 36 10.86 5.27 -16.22
C GLY A 36 10.53 6.76 -16.15
N ALA A 37 10.54 7.47 -17.28
CA ALA A 37 9.89 8.77 -17.40
C ALA A 37 8.36 8.59 -17.28
N VAL A 38 7.83 8.64 -16.06
CA VAL A 38 6.72 9.48 -15.55
C VAL A 38 6.47 8.99 -14.13
N GLY A 39 7.21 9.54 -13.16
CA GLY A 39 7.07 9.08 -11.77
C GLY A 39 7.73 9.93 -10.68
N LEU A 40 8.59 10.91 -10.98
CA LEU A 40 9.00 11.94 -10.02
C LEU A 40 9.46 13.21 -10.74
N ALA A 41 8.58 14.21 -10.81
CA ALA A 41 9.00 15.58 -11.06
C ALA A 41 9.64 16.11 -9.76
N GLY A 42 10.96 15.98 -9.64
CA GLY A 42 11.66 16.51 -8.47
C GLY A 42 13.12 16.05 -8.28
N CYS A 43 13.93 15.96 -9.34
CA CYS A 43 15.39 15.76 -9.22
C CYS A 43 16.14 16.39 -10.42
N TYR A 44 16.17 17.72 -10.52
CA TYR A 44 17.12 18.46 -11.36
C TYR A 44 18.08 19.22 -10.46
N ALA A 45 19.27 18.65 -10.28
CA ALA A 45 20.55 19.32 -9.95
C ALA A 45 21.47 18.26 -9.34
N LEU A 46 22.52 17.88 -10.08
CA LEU A 46 23.89 17.65 -9.60
C LEU A 46 24.66 16.87 -10.67
N PHE A 47 25.38 17.58 -11.53
CA PHE A 47 26.85 17.53 -11.52
C PHE A 47 27.35 18.94 -11.82
N GLY A 48 28.21 19.46 -10.94
CA GLY A 48 28.92 20.71 -11.18
C GLY A 48 29.94 20.50 -12.29
N GLY A 49 29.87 21.34 -13.31
CA GLY A 49 30.78 21.40 -14.45
C GLY A 49 30.10 22.19 -15.55
N ASP A 50 30.50 23.46 -15.69
CA ASP A 50 30.20 24.45 -16.73
C ASP A 50 28.88 24.35 -17.50
N GLU A 51 28.06 25.40 -17.41
CA GLU A 51 26.84 25.55 -18.20
C GLU A 51 27.07 25.29 -19.69
N PRO A 52 26.27 24.43 -20.36
CA PRO A 52 26.26 24.38 -21.80
C PRO A 52 25.62 25.66 -22.34
N GLU A 53 26.42 26.48 -23.03
CA GLU A 53 26.06 27.79 -23.60
C GLU A 53 24.95 27.77 -24.68
N ASN A 54 24.30 26.65 -24.97
CA ASN A 54 23.26 26.57 -25.98
C ASN A 54 22.08 25.74 -25.47
N GLY A 55 20.97 26.41 -25.15
CA GLY A 55 19.73 25.86 -24.60
C GLY A 55 18.97 24.90 -25.52
N GLN A 56 19.60 23.81 -25.92
CA GLN A 56 18.91 22.65 -26.48
C GLN A 56 18.44 21.74 -25.35
N THR A 57 17.13 21.50 -25.34
CA THR A 57 16.49 20.50 -24.49
C THR A 57 17.01 19.11 -24.91
N PRO A 58 17.55 18.29 -23.99
CA PRO A 58 17.95 16.94 -24.33
C PRO A 58 16.73 16.16 -24.83
N THR A 59 16.78 15.70 -26.08
CA THR A 59 15.82 14.73 -26.58
C THR A 59 16.04 13.43 -25.81
N GLY A 60 14.98 12.70 -25.43
CA GLY A 60 15.01 11.50 -24.59
C GLY A 60 15.79 10.28 -25.11
N ASN A 61 16.77 10.48 -26.00
CA ASN A 61 17.73 9.50 -26.50
C ASN A 61 19.15 9.71 -25.92
N GLU A 62 19.34 10.65 -24.99
CA GLU A 62 20.66 11.01 -24.46
C GLU A 62 20.81 10.73 -22.95
N VAL A 63 20.16 9.69 -22.44
CA VAL A 63 20.70 9.04 -21.24
C VAL A 63 21.75 8.07 -21.73
N GLY A 64 23.01 8.48 -21.61
CA GLY A 64 24.14 7.78 -22.19
C GLY A 64 24.13 6.30 -21.81
N GLU A 65 23.94 5.46 -22.82
CA GLU A 65 24.37 4.06 -22.79
C GLU A 65 25.88 4.08 -22.57
N MET A 66 26.33 4.12 -21.32
CA MET A 66 27.70 3.70 -21.03
C MET A 66 27.75 2.26 -21.53
N PRO A 67 28.61 1.95 -22.52
CA PRO A 67 28.71 0.59 -23.01
C PRO A 67 29.00 -0.32 -21.82
N PRO A 68 28.37 -1.51 -21.77
CA PRO A 68 28.59 -2.44 -20.67
C PRO A 68 30.09 -2.69 -20.53
N SER A 69 30.57 -2.75 -19.29
CA SER A 69 31.99 -3.06 -19.06
C SER A 69 32.27 -4.54 -19.30
N ILE A 70 31.24 -5.39 -19.15
CA ILE A 70 31.31 -6.83 -19.40
C ILE A 70 30.05 -7.28 -20.15
N ILE A 71 30.22 -8.06 -21.22
CA ILE A 71 29.12 -8.68 -21.98
C ILE A 71 29.18 -10.19 -21.83
N VAL A 72 28.03 -10.83 -21.59
CA VAL A 72 27.84 -12.27 -21.57
C VAL A 72 26.89 -12.70 -22.70
N TRP A 73 27.36 -13.58 -23.58
CA TRP A 73 26.60 -14.03 -24.76
C TRP A 73 26.92 -15.48 -25.14
N GLN A 74 26.04 -16.13 -25.91
CA GLN A 74 26.23 -17.49 -26.42
C GLN A 74 26.60 -17.47 -27.92
N ASP A 75 27.67 -18.16 -28.29
CA ASP A 75 28.08 -18.30 -29.68
C ASP A 75 27.31 -19.39 -30.46
N GLY A 76 27.57 -19.49 -31.76
CA GLY A 76 26.91 -20.46 -32.64
C GLY A 76 27.19 -21.92 -32.30
N ASP A 77 28.22 -22.21 -31.50
CA ASP A 77 28.57 -23.57 -31.04
C ASP A 77 27.93 -23.90 -29.68
N GLY A 78 27.13 -22.97 -29.15
CA GLY A 78 26.46 -23.06 -27.86
C GLY A 78 27.38 -22.79 -26.67
N VAL A 79 28.56 -22.19 -26.88
CA VAL A 79 29.48 -21.79 -25.80
C VAL A 79 29.10 -20.40 -25.31
N VAL A 80 28.85 -20.27 -24.02
CA VAL A 80 28.63 -18.99 -23.34
C VAL A 80 29.99 -18.35 -23.08
N ARG A 81 30.11 -17.05 -23.36
CA ARG A 81 31.33 -16.27 -23.25
C ARG A 81 31.06 -15.03 -22.44
N ALA A 82 32.00 -14.66 -21.58
CA ALA A 82 32.06 -13.38 -20.89
C ALA A 82 33.32 -12.63 -21.34
N GLU A 83 33.18 -11.37 -21.75
CA GLU A 83 34.32 -10.57 -22.23
C GLU A 83 34.17 -9.09 -21.90
N THR A 84 35.31 -8.40 -21.87
CA THR A 84 35.42 -6.94 -21.77
C THR A 84 36.04 -6.38 -23.06
N GLY A 85 36.09 -5.06 -23.20
CA GLY A 85 36.93 -4.43 -24.23
C GLY A 85 38.42 -4.78 -24.13
N GLY A 86 38.89 -5.27 -22.97
CA GLY A 86 40.26 -5.73 -22.73
C GLY A 86 40.52 -7.22 -23.03
N GLY A 87 39.49 -7.99 -23.39
CA GLY A 87 39.60 -9.40 -23.73
C GLY A 87 38.64 -10.31 -22.95
N ALA A 88 38.82 -11.63 -23.14
CA ALA A 88 37.97 -12.67 -22.54
C ALA A 88 38.16 -12.75 -21.02
N ILE A 89 37.04 -12.97 -20.32
CA ILE A 89 36.99 -13.27 -18.88
C ILE A 89 36.85 -14.78 -18.68
N GLU A 90 35.80 -15.37 -19.25
CA GLU A 90 35.44 -16.78 -19.06
C GLU A 90 34.67 -17.32 -20.27
N SER A 91 34.75 -18.63 -20.53
CA SER A 91 33.94 -19.28 -21.55
C SER A 91 33.63 -20.74 -21.21
N GLY A 92 32.40 -21.18 -21.46
CA GLY A 92 32.00 -22.55 -21.18
C GLY A 92 30.57 -22.87 -21.59
N ARG A 93 30.16 -24.11 -21.37
CA ARG A 93 28.78 -24.57 -21.66
C ARG A 93 27.85 -24.47 -20.45
N GLN A 94 28.33 -23.96 -19.31
CA GLN A 94 27.54 -23.77 -18.08
C GLN A 94 27.27 -22.27 -17.90
N PRO A 95 26.07 -21.77 -18.28
CA PRO A 95 25.80 -20.34 -18.26
C PRO A 95 25.98 -19.69 -16.88
N ALA A 96 25.51 -20.36 -15.82
CA ALA A 96 25.62 -19.86 -14.45
C ALA A 96 27.09 -19.59 -14.06
N THR A 97 28.01 -20.50 -14.41
CA THR A 97 29.45 -20.34 -14.14
C THR A 97 30.03 -19.13 -14.88
N VAL A 98 29.68 -18.95 -16.17
CA VAL A 98 30.19 -17.84 -16.99
C VAL A 98 29.63 -16.49 -16.53
N ILE A 99 28.34 -16.42 -16.21
CA ILE A 99 27.70 -15.21 -15.67
C ILE A 99 28.29 -14.87 -14.29
N GLN A 100 28.51 -15.86 -13.41
CA GLN A 100 29.12 -15.63 -12.11
C GLN A 100 30.54 -15.08 -12.23
N ALA A 101 31.37 -15.64 -13.14
CA ALA A 101 32.72 -15.14 -13.38
C ALA A 101 32.72 -13.67 -13.87
N ALA A 102 31.74 -13.30 -14.71
CA ALA A 102 31.54 -11.92 -15.13
C ALA A 102 31.20 -11.00 -13.95
N LEU A 103 30.27 -11.40 -13.07
CA LEU A 103 29.90 -10.63 -11.88
C LEU A 103 31.07 -10.50 -10.88
N ASP A 104 31.83 -11.58 -10.65
CA ASP A 104 32.99 -11.56 -9.77
C ASP A 104 34.11 -10.67 -10.33
N ALA A 105 34.33 -10.69 -11.66
CA ALA A 105 35.27 -9.78 -12.32
C ALA A 105 34.82 -8.32 -12.27
N SER A 106 33.50 -8.08 -12.39
CA SER A 106 32.86 -6.76 -12.24
C SER A 106 33.14 -6.17 -10.87
N ALA A 107 32.97 -6.96 -9.80
CA ALA A 107 33.14 -6.53 -8.41
C ALA A 107 34.60 -6.22 -8.03
N GLN A 108 35.58 -6.71 -8.79
CA GLN A 108 37.00 -6.43 -8.55
C GLN A 108 37.47 -5.11 -9.16
N GLN A 109 36.68 -4.52 -10.07
CA GLN A 109 37.00 -3.25 -10.71
C GLN A 109 36.55 -2.08 -9.82
N ALA A 110 37.24 -0.94 -9.94
CA ALA A 110 36.85 0.25 -9.19
C ALA A 110 35.55 0.85 -9.75
N GLY A 111 34.60 1.16 -8.85
CA GLY A 111 33.31 1.78 -9.19
C GLY A 111 32.25 0.80 -9.66
N ILE A 112 31.04 1.31 -9.91
CA ILE A 112 29.90 0.50 -10.35
C ILE A 112 30.14 0.02 -11.78
N GLN A 113 30.18 -1.29 -11.97
CA GLN A 113 30.37 -1.94 -13.25
C GLN A 113 29.10 -2.70 -13.67
N SER A 114 28.81 -2.70 -14.97
CA SER A 114 27.62 -3.35 -15.53
C SER A 114 27.98 -4.60 -16.32
N VAL A 115 27.34 -5.71 -15.95
CA VAL A 115 27.36 -6.98 -16.69
C VAL A 115 26.08 -7.07 -17.50
N GLU A 116 26.20 -6.94 -18.83
CA GLU A 116 25.08 -7.18 -19.74
C GLU A 116 25.03 -8.66 -20.12
N VAL A 117 23.87 -9.29 -19.86
CA VAL A 117 23.59 -10.65 -20.29
C VAL A 117 22.66 -10.61 -21.50
N VAL A 118 22.98 -11.37 -22.54
CA VAL A 118 22.20 -11.45 -23.78
C VAL A 118 21.83 -12.90 -24.07
N GLY A 119 20.54 -13.17 -24.25
CA GLY A 119 20.03 -14.49 -24.63
C GLY A 119 19.20 -15.19 -23.54
N SER A 120 18.90 -16.48 -23.73
CA SER A 120 18.10 -17.26 -22.79
C SER A 120 18.92 -18.40 -22.21
N TYR A 121 18.97 -18.50 -20.88
CA TYR A 121 19.84 -19.43 -20.18
C TYR A 121 19.07 -20.23 -19.14
N SER A 122 19.24 -21.56 -19.17
CA SER A 122 18.91 -22.43 -18.05
C SER A 122 20.11 -22.46 -17.12
N LEU A 123 19.92 -22.04 -15.88
CA LEU A 123 20.96 -22.05 -14.87
C LEU A 123 21.03 -23.44 -14.22
N SER A 124 22.20 -23.84 -13.75
CA SER A 124 22.40 -25.07 -12.97
C SER A 124 22.63 -24.81 -11.48
N GLN A 125 22.70 -23.53 -11.11
CA GLN A 125 22.87 -22.96 -9.78
C GLN A 125 22.51 -21.47 -9.84
N PRO A 126 22.22 -20.79 -8.72
CA PRO A 126 21.99 -19.35 -8.69
C PRO A 126 23.17 -18.56 -9.26
N VAL A 127 22.90 -17.38 -9.81
CA VAL A 127 23.92 -16.34 -9.98
C VAL A 127 23.81 -15.33 -8.83
N SER A 128 24.92 -15.08 -8.15
CA SER A 128 25.00 -14.22 -6.99
C SER A 128 25.54 -12.84 -7.36
N LEU A 129 24.73 -11.80 -7.12
CA LEU A 129 25.21 -10.42 -7.23
C LEU A 129 26.17 -10.09 -6.09
N ARG A 130 27.13 -9.23 -6.40
CA ARG A 130 28.09 -8.69 -5.45
C ARG A 130 27.80 -7.22 -5.19
N GLU A 131 28.39 -6.67 -4.13
CA GLU A 131 28.33 -5.24 -3.86
C GLU A 131 28.77 -4.42 -5.08
N GLN A 132 28.11 -3.29 -5.32
CA GLN A 132 28.48 -2.34 -6.37
C GLN A 132 28.50 -2.93 -7.80
N THR A 133 27.70 -3.97 -8.06
CA THR A 133 27.53 -4.55 -9.40
C THR A 133 26.14 -4.28 -9.97
N VAL A 134 26.06 -4.14 -11.30
CA VAL A 134 24.79 -4.04 -12.03
C VAL A 134 24.65 -5.25 -12.96
N LEU A 135 23.64 -6.08 -12.72
CA LEU A 135 23.24 -7.14 -13.63
C LEU A 135 22.16 -6.61 -14.57
N ASN A 136 22.53 -6.35 -15.82
CA ASN A 136 21.61 -5.87 -16.86
C ASN A 136 21.08 -7.05 -17.68
N LEU A 137 19.79 -7.32 -17.52
CA LEU A 137 19.07 -8.44 -18.11
C LEU A 137 18.07 -8.00 -19.18
N ARG A 138 18.06 -6.74 -19.63
CA ARG A 138 17.07 -6.23 -20.61
C ARG A 138 16.91 -7.11 -21.86
N ASN A 139 17.99 -7.77 -22.27
CA ASN A 139 18.04 -8.67 -23.42
C ASN A 139 18.16 -10.16 -23.02
N ALA A 140 17.79 -10.50 -21.78
CA ALA A 140 17.99 -11.81 -21.20
C ALA A 140 16.73 -12.46 -20.59
N ARG A 141 16.73 -13.78 -20.62
CA ARG A 141 15.90 -14.64 -19.77
C ARG A 141 16.80 -15.59 -18.99
N LEU A 142 16.64 -15.61 -17.67
CA LEU A 142 17.31 -16.58 -16.80
C LEU A 142 16.25 -17.50 -16.19
N SER A 143 16.42 -18.81 -16.36
CA SER A 143 15.52 -19.82 -15.80
C SER A 143 16.26 -20.64 -14.76
N ALA A 144 15.69 -20.78 -13.56
CA ALA A 144 16.23 -21.66 -12.53
C ALA A 144 16.05 -23.11 -12.99
N GLY A 145 17.12 -23.90 -13.00
CA GLY A 145 17.09 -25.31 -13.42
C GLY A 145 16.88 -26.29 -12.27
N GLY A 146 16.13 -25.90 -11.24
CA GLY A 146 15.88 -26.67 -10.01
C GLY A 146 15.42 -25.80 -8.84
N ASP A 147 15.41 -26.37 -7.63
CA ASP A 147 14.93 -25.73 -6.39
C ASP A 147 15.93 -24.72 -5.80
N TYR A 148 16.20 -23.65 -6.55
CA TYR A 148 17.02 -22.52 -6.12
C TYR A 148 16.64 -21.24 -6.88
N ALA A 149 17.02 -20.08 -6.36
CA ALA A 149 16.77 -18.79 -7.01
C ALA A 149 17.55 -18.64 -8.33
N ALA A 150 16.95 -18.03 -9.35
CA ALA A 150 17.68 -17.68 -10.56
C ALA A 150 18.75 -16.63 -10.26
N VAL A 151 18.39 -15.60 -9.48
CA VAL A 151 19.30 -14.56 -9.01
C VAL A 151 19.21 -14.45 -7.49
N LEU A 152 20.38 -14.40 -6.85
CA LEU A 152 20.53 -14.25 -5.41
C LEU A 152 21.35 -12.99 -5.10
N VAL A 153 20.80 -12.11 -4.26
CA VAL A 153 21.52 -10.99 -3.64
C VAL A 153 21.55 -11.28 -2.15
N ASN A 154 22.72 -11.64 -1.62
CA ASN A 154 22.85 -11.97 -0.20
C ASN A 154 24.08 -11.29 0.38
N ASP A 155 23.92 -10.62 1.51
CA ASP A 155 24.98 -9.87 2.18
C ASP A 155 25.67 -8.86 1.24
N ALA A 156 24.89 -8.20 0.38
CA ALA A 156 25.41 -7.25 -0.59
C ALA A 156 24.76 -5.88 -0.44
N SER A 157 25.53 -4.83 -0.72
CA SER A 157 25.06 -3.45 -0.70
C SER A 157 25.26 -2.77 -2.05
N GLU A 158 24.39 -1.80 -2.37
CA GLU A 158 24.57 -0.91 -3.53
C GLU A 158 24.64 -1.65 -4.88
N ALA A 159 23.90 -2.74 -5.04
CA ALA A 159 23.83 -3.50 -6.29
C ALA A 159 22.52 -3.26 -7.04
N ALA A 160 22.48 -3.56 -8.34
CA ALA A 160 21.26 -3.41 -9.12
C ALA A 160 21.01 -4.56 -10.11
N ILE A 161 19.72 -4.85 -10.32
CA ILE A 161 19.21 -5.77 -11.35
C ILE A 161 18.30 -4.95 -12.26
N VAL A 162 18.50 -5.02 -13.57
CA VAL A 162 17.79 -4.17 -14.52
C VAL A 162 17.22 -4.96 -15.69
N GLY A 163 15.91 -4.97 -15.81
CA GLY A 163 15.17 -5.59 -16.91
C GLY A 163 15.10 -7.11 -16.83
N GLY A 164 14.71 -7.71 -17.95
CA GLY A 164 14.77 -9.15 -18.20
C GLY A 164 13.64 -9.96 -17.59
N LEU A 165 13.68 -11.26 -17.88
CA LEU A 165 12.76 -12.26 -17.35
C LEU A 165 13.51 -13.24 -16.46
N LEU A 166 13.07 -13.35 -15.20
CA LEU A 166 13.47 -14.40 -14.28
C LEU A 166 12.35 -15.43 -14.16
N ASP A 167 12.67 -16.70 -14.37
CA ASP A 167 11.66 -17.76 -14.47
C ASP A 167 11.98 -18.93 -13.54
N GLY A 168 11.04 -19.25 -12.65
CA GLY A 168 11.12 -20.35 -11.70
C GLY A 168 10.49 -21.66 -12.18
N SER A 169 10.14 -21.82 -13.46
CA SER A 169 9.34 -22.98 -13.93
C SER A 169 9.85 -24.40 -13.61
N GLU A 170 11.12 -24.59 -13.24
CA GLU A 170 11.64 -25.88 -12.75
C GLU A 170 11.71 -25.99 -11.21
N GLN A 171 11.25 -24.98 -10.48
CA GLN A 171 11.11 -24.98 -9.04
C GLN A 171 9.91 -25.83 -8.60
N THR A 172 10.04 -26.45 -7.44
CA THR A 172 8.96 -27.20 -6.81
C THR A 172 7.93 -26.27 -6.20
N ASP A 173 6.68 -26.39 -6.64
CA ASP A 173 5.53 -25.71 -6.07
C ASP A 173 5.35 -26.03 -4.58
N GLY A 174 5.23 -24.98 -3.76
CA GLY A 174 4.94 -25.07 -2.34
C GLY A 174 6.14 -25.22 -1.42
N GLU A 175 7.36 -25.33 -1.95
CA GLU A 175 8.56 -25.41 -1.12
C GLU A 175 8.81 -24.07 -0.42
N GLN A 176 8.73 -24.05 0.91
CA GLN A 176 8.80 -22.82 1.68
C GLN A 176 10.12 -22.06 1.43
N TYR A 177 10.03 -20.74 1.29
CA TYR A 177 11.16 -19.83 1.02
C TYR A 177 11.82 -19.98 -0.36
N LEU A 178 11.27 -20.80 -1.26
CA LEU A 178 11.77 -20.90 -2.62
C LEU A 178 11.30 -19.71 -3.46
N ALA A 179 12.22 -18.82 -3.83
CA ALA A 179 11.94 -17.66 -4.65
C ALA A 179 12.71 -17.69 -5.98
N VAL A 180 12.23 -16.97 -6.99
CA VAL A 180 12.96 -16.81 -8.27
C VAL A 180 14.05 -15.75 -8.14
N LEU A 181 13.71 -14.64 -7.47
CA LEU A 181 14.64 -13.58 -7.10
C LEU A 181 14.65 -13.46 -5.57
N THR A 182 15.81 -13.71 -4.97
CA THR A 182 16.00 -13.58 -3.53
C THR A 182 16.92 -12.39 -3.26
N LEU A 183 16.45 -11.46 -2.44
CA LEU A 183 17.23 -10.41 -1.81
C LEU A 183 17.21 -10.68 -0.30
N SER A 184 18.37 -10.94 0.27
CA SER A 184 18.52 -11.33 1.68
C SER A 184 19.62 -10.51 2.33
N ASN A 185 19.36 -10.00 3.52
CA ASN A 185 20.33 -9.28 4.33
C ASN A 185 21.15 -8.26 3.52
N SER A 186 20.48 -7.45 2.70
CA SER A 186 21.11 -6.56 1.73
C SER A 186 20.61 -5.11 1.84
N ASP A 187 21.44 -4.14 1.47
CA ASP A 187 21.12 -2.71 1.62
C ASP A 187 21.22 -1.95 0.29
N GLY A 188 20.25 -1.08 0.03
CA GLY A 188 20.33 -0.18 -1.13
C GLY A 188 20.29 -0.93 -2.48
N ILE A 189 19.59 -2.07 -2.54
CA ILE A 189 19.44 -2.84 -3.77
C ILE A 189 18.38 -2.20 -4.66
N ILE A 190 18.68 -2.08 -5.94
CA ILE A 190 17.73 -1.58 -6.95
C ILE A 190 17.33 -2.73 -7.87
N VAL A 191 16.03 -2.96 -8.03
CA VAL A 191 15.49 -3.86 -9.05
C VAL A 191 14.55 -3.04 -9.93
N ASP A 192 14.84 -2.92 -11.22
CA ASP A 192 14.09 -2.04 -12.12
C ASP A 192 13.65 -2.75 -13.40
N GLY A 193 12.35 -2.76 -13.67
CA GLY A 193 11.78 -3.26 -14.93
C GLY A 193 11.91 -4.77 -15.16
N THR A 194 12.12 -5.55 -14.09
CA THR A 194 12.28 -7.01 -14.16
C THR A 194 10.95 -7.74 -14.07
N GLU A 195 10.75 -8.72 -14.95
CA GLU A 195 9.63 -9.66 -14.89
C GLU A 195 10.05 -10.94 -14.15
N VAL A 196 9.18 -11.43 -13.26
CA VAL A 196 9.43 -12.61 -12.42
C VAL A 196 8.20 -13.51 -12.44
N GLN A 197 8.38 -14.79 -12.78
CA GLN A 197 7.25 -15.71 -12.90
C GLN A 197 7.56 -17.15 -12.48
N ASN A 198 6.50 -17.92 -12.27
CA ASN A 198 6.54 -19.36 -11.98
C ASN A 198 7.40 -19.71 -10.75
N GLY A 199 7.47 -18.83 -9.75
CA GLY A 199 8.19 -19.12 -8.52
C GLY A 199 7.53 -20.23 -7.71
N GLY A 200 8.35 -21.18 -7.22
CA GLY A 200 7.89 -22.32 -6.41
C GLY A 200 7.21 -21.90 -5.12
N TYR A 201 7.50 -20.71 -4.60
CA TYR A 201 6.78 -20.12 -3.47
C TYR A 201 6.61 -18.61 -3.65
N TYR A 202 7.71 -17.88 -3.79
CA TYR A 202 7.70 -16.43 -4.03
C TYR A 202 8.18 -16.10 -5.44
N GLY A 203 7.65 -15.04 -6.04
CA GLY A 203 8.31 -14.42 -7.19
C GLY A 203 9.59 -13.72 -6.74
N VAL A 204 9.40 -12.63 -5.97
CA VAL A 204 10.48 -11.84 -5.36
C VAL A 204 10.39 -11.93 -3.85
N ASP A 205 11.48 -12.34 -3.20
CA ASP A 205 11.63 -12.35 -1.75
C ASP A 205 12.59 -11.22 -1.33
N LEU A 206 12.06 -10.21 -0.63
CA LEU A 206 12.81 -9.05 -0.15
C LEU A 206 12.94 -9.15 1.36
N TYR A 207 13.82 -10.05 1.78
CA TYR A 207 13.94 -10.50 3.15
C TYR A 207 15.08 -9.79 3.86
N GLU A 208 14.83 -9.18 5.02
CA GLU A 208 15.85 -8.50 5.84
C GLU A 208 16.65 -7.46 5.05
N CYS A 209 16.00 -6.75 4.14
CA CYS A 209 16.65 -5.73 3.33
C CYS A 209 16.29 -4.33 3.83
N ASN A 210 17.23 -3.38 3.68
CA ASN A 210 16.97 -1.96 3.94
C ASN A 210 17.20 -1.12 2.69
N ASP A 211 16.51 0.03 2.64
CA ASP A 211 16.74 1.08 1.64
C ASP A 211 16.64 0.58 0.18
N CYS A 212 15.94 -0.54 -0.07
CA CYS A 212 15.84 -1.12 -1.40
C CYS A 212 14.74 -0.47 -2.23
N VAL A 213 14.91 -0.47 -3.55
CA VAL A 213 13.94 0.08 -4.50
C VAL A 213 13.58 -1.00 -5.51
N LEU A 214 12.31 -1.41 -5.51
CA LEU A 214 11.72 -2.29 -6.52
C LEU A 214 10.80 -1.44 -7.38
N ASN A 215 11.20 -1.16 -8.62
CA ASN A 215 10.44 -0.31 -9.53
C ASN A 215 10.06 -1.06 -10.81
N GLY A 216 8.79 -0.95 -11.22
CA GLY A 216 8.33 -1.54 -12.48
C GLY A 216 8.42 -3.07 -12.53
N ILE A 217 8.42 -3.74 -11.36
CA ILE A 217 8.47 -5.20 -11.29
C ILE A 217 7.14 -5.79 -11.75
N ARG A 218 7.19 -6.81 -12.60
CA ARG A 218 6.02 -7.59 -12.98
C ARG A 218 6.14 -9.00 -12.43
N SER A 219 5.39 -9.33 -11.36
CA SER A 219 5.47 -10.64 -10.69
C SER A 219 4.17 -11.43 -10.82
N HIS A 220 4.20 -12.59 -11.50
CA HIS A 220 2.97 -13.34 -11.79
C HIS A 220 3.12 -14.86 -11.88
N ASP A 221 1.98 -15.54 -11.77
CA ASP A 221 1.89 -17.01 -11.86
C ASP A 221 2.84 -17.73 -10.88
N ASN A 222 3.12 -17.11 -9.73
CA ASN A 222 3.89 -17.72 -8.66
C ASN A 222 2.97 -18.52 -7.74
N PHE A 223 3.50 -19.61 -7.17
CA PHE A 223 2.72 -20.51 -6.32
C PHE A 223 2.04 -19.80 -5.14
N ARG A 224 2.71 -18.86 -4.47
CA ARG A 224 2.17 -18.18 -3.28
C ARG A 224 2.10 -16.66 -3.43
N HIS A 225 3.23 -15.95 -3.32
CA HIS A 225 3.24 -14.48 -3.30
C HIS A 225 4.00 -13.91 -4.50
N GLY A 226 3.52 -12.80 -5.04
CA GLY A 226 4.24 -12.08 -6.10
C GLY A 226 5.51 -11.41 -5.57
N ILE A 227 5.37 -10.52 -4.58
CA ILE A 227 6.49 -9.84 -3.91
C ILE A 227 6.29 -9.97 -2.39
N HIS A 228 7.34 -10.38 -1.68
CA HIS A 228 7.30 -10.68 -0.26
C HIS A 228 8.40 -9.93 0.52
N PRO A 229 8.13 -8.68 0.96
CA PRO A 229 8.97 -8.01 1.94
C PRO A 229 8.75 -8.57 3.35
N GLY A 230 9.78 -8.53 4.19
CA GLY A 230 9.65 -8.85 5.60
C GLY A 230 10.99 -8.95 6.33
N THR A 231 10.94 -9.09 7.65
CA THR A 231 12.14 -9.26 8.48
C THR A 231 11.84 -10.05 9.76
N ASP A 232 12.83 -10.85 10.20
CA ASP A 232 12.87 -11.42 11.55
C ASP A 232 14.08 -10.89 12.36
N THR A 233 14.80 -9.92 11.80
CA THR A 233 16.07 -9.43 12.35
C THR A 233 15.97 -7.95 12.72
N GLU A 234 16.44 -7.61 13.92
CA GLU A 234 16.53 -6.25 14.45
C GLU A 234 17.34 -5.36 13.49
N GLY A 235 16.85 -4.16 13.21
CA GLY A 235 17.48 -3.22 12.29
C GLY A 235 17.37 -3.57 10.80
N ARG A 236 16.55 -4.55 10.40
CA ARG A 236 16.28 -4.90 9.00
C ARG A 236 14.81 -4.64 8.58
N GLY A 237 14.54 -4.58 7.28
CA GLY A 237 13.20 -4.39 6.72
C GLY A 237 12.75 -2.93 6.53
N TYR A 238 13.65 -1.96 6.66
CA TYR A 238 13.33 -0.52 6.70
C TYR A 238 13.48 0.18 5.35
N PHE A 239 12.67 1.22 5.13
CA PHE A 239 12.83 2.16 4.01
C PHE A 239 12.83 1.52 2.62
N ASN A 240 12.13 0.39 2.49
CA ASN A 240 11.97 -0.28 1.21
C ASN A 240 10.84 0.39 0.42
N TRP A 241 11.10 0.63 -0.86
CA TRP A 241 10.17 1.31 -1.76
C TRP A 241 9.78 0.43 -2.93
N LEU A 242 8.49 0.14 -3.04
CA LEU A 242 7.89 -0.54 -4.18
C LEU A 242 7.11 0.47 -5.02
N GLY A 243 7.56 0.71 -6.24
CA GLY A 243 6.98 1.66 -7.19
C GLY A 243 6.52 0.98 -8.47
N HIS A 244 5.33 1.31 -8.97
CA HIS A 244 4.83 0.88 -10.28
C HIS A 244 4.87 -0.65 -10.51
N CYS A 245 4.83 -1.44 -9.44
CA CYS A 245 4.88 -2.89 -9.54
C CYS A 245 3.50 -3.43 -9.95
N ILE A 246 3.50 -4.49 -10.76
CA ILE A 246 2.31 -5.21 -11.18
C ILE A 246 2.42 -6.64 -10.67
N THR A 247 1.46 -7.07 -9.86
CA THR A 247 1.35 -8.46 -9.40
C THR A 247 0.04 -9.07 -9.88
N ASN A 248 0.09 -10.25 -10.49
CA ASN A 248 -1.12 -10.90 -10.97
C ASN A 248 -1.07 -12.42 -10.98
N ASN A 249 -2.23 -13.07 -10.84
CA ASN A 249 -2.37 -14.53 -10.91
C ASN A 249 -1.46 -15.30 -9.93
N ASN A 250 -1.08 -14.71 -8.79
CA ASN A 250 -0.32 -15.43 -7.79
C ASN A 250 -1.27 -16.31 -6.96
N GLY A 251 -0.82 -17.49 -6.53
CA GLY A 251 -1.68 -18.46 -5.87
C GLY A 251 -2.23 -18.03 -4.52
N VAL A 252 -1.63 -17.03 -3.87
CA VAL A 252 -2.15 -16.41 -2.64
C VAL A 252 -2.22 -14.88 -2.77
N ASP A 253 -1.12 -14.15 -2.61
CA ASP A 253 -1.19 -12.67 -2.55
C ASP A 253 -0.34 -12.02 -3.63
N GLY A 254 -0.74 -10.83 -4.07
CA GLY A 254 0.09 -10.05 -4.98
C GLY A 254 1.34 -9.51 -4.30
N ILE A 255 1.15 -8.59 -3.36
CA ILE A 255 2.21 -8.05 -2.49
C ILE A 255 1.86 -8.43 -1.05
N ASN A 256 2.79 -9.08 -0.34
CA ASN A 256 2.62 -9.46 1.05
C ASN A 256 3.83 -8.99 1.86
N ASP A 257 3.76 -7.76 2.36
CA ASP A 257 4.71 -7.27 3.37
C ASP A 257 4.26 -7.80 4.72
N ARG A 258 4.98 -8.81 5.21
CA ARG A 258 4.63 -9.54 6.44
C ARG A 258 5.02 -8.80 7.71
N GLY A 259 5.61 -7.61 7.58
CA GLY A 259 6.07 -6.83 8.71
C GLY A 259 7.33 -7.41 9.37
N THR A 260 7.44 -7.20 10.68
CA THR A 260 8.57 -7.63 11.51
C THR A 260 8.09 -8.57 12.61
N THR A 261 8.85 -9.63 12.91
CA THR A 261 8.60 -10.41 14.14
C THR A 261 9.39 -9.90 15.34
N VAL A 262 10.14 -8.80 15.17
CA VAL A 262 10.97 -8.22 16.23
C VAL A 262 10.13 -7.21 17.01
N GLU A 263 9.89 -7.50 18.28
CA GLU A 263 9.08 -6.67 19.17
C GLU A 263 9.62 -5.23 19.24
N GLY A 264 8.75 -4.25 19.01
CA GLY A 264 9.07 -2.82 19.13
C GLY A 264 9.78 -2.20 17.93
N GLU A 265 10.09 -2.99 16.90
CA GLU A 265 10.77 -2.47 15.70
C GLU A 265 9.81 -1.79 14.72
N SER A 266 10.26 -0.67 14.14
CA SER A 266 9.37 0.21 13.36
C SER A 266 9.68 0.23 11.88
N LEU A 267 9.07 -0.64 11.09
CA LEU A 267 9.20 -0.59 9.62
C LEU A 267 8.69 0.74 9.05
N ASP A 268 9.28 1.19 7.95
CA ASP A 268 8.88 2.41 7.25
C ASP A 268 8.97 2.18 5.74
N ASN A 269 8.09 1.31 5.25
CA ASN A 269 8.07 0.89 3.84
C ASN A 269 6.98 1.63 3.08
N ALA A 270 7.17 1.80 1.77
CA ALA A 270 6.27 2.61 0.98
C ALA A 270 5.93 1.98 -0.39
N PHE A 271 4.66 2.09 -0.76
CA PHE A 271 4.07 1.48 -1.95
C PHE A 271 3.41 2.55 -2.81
N TYR A 272 3.86 2.70 -4.05
CA TYR A 272 3.41 3.79 -4.93
C TYR A 272 2.97 3.28 -6.30
N ASN A 273 1.73 3.60 -6.68
CA ASN A 273 1.16 3.30 -7.98
C ASN A 273 1.25 1.81 -8.38
N CYS A 274 1.26 0.90 -7.41
CA CYS A 274 1.27 -0.53 -7.67
C CYS A 274 -0.11 -1.02 -8.10
N LEU A 275 -0.16 -2.06 -8.92
CA LEU A 275 -1.38 -2.75 -9.36
C LEU A 275 -1.30 -4.22 -8.95
N SER A 276 -2.31 -4.72 -8.26
CA SER A 276 -2.42 -6.12 -7.89
C SER A 276 -3.77 -6.71 -8.32
N ARG A 277 -3.78 -7.82 -9.05
CA ARG A 277 -5.06 -8.40 -9.54
C ARG A 277 -5.09 -9.92 -9.68
N ASN A 278 -6.28 -10.51 -9.62
CA ASN A 278 -6.50 -11.93 -9.88
C ASN A 278 -5.65 -12.87 -9.00
N ASN A 279 -5.30 -12.46 -7.77
CA ASN A 279 -4.56 -13.33 -6.86
C ASN A 279 -5.50 -14.21 -6.04
N GLY A 280 -4.99 -15.36 -5.58
CA GLY A 280 -5.76 -16.39 -4.89
C GLY A 280 -6.32 -16.00 -3.52
N ARG A 281 -5.90 -14.87 -2.96
CA ARG A 281 -6.36 -14.31 -1.70
C ARG A 281 -6.45 -12.79 -1.80
N SER A 282 -5.38 -12.04 -1.56
CA SER A 282 -5.44 -10.59 -1.47
C SER A 282 -4.60 -9.89 -2.54
N GLY A 283 -4.99 -8.68 -2.92
CA GLY A 283 -4.15 -7.85 -3.77
C GLY A 283 -2.88 -7.41 -3.02
N PHE A 284 -3.09 -6.78 -1.87
CA PHE A 284 -2.05 -6.33 -0.95
C PHE A 284 -2.36 -6.83 0.46
N ILE A 285 -1.34 -7.31 1.15
CA ILE A 285 -1.33 -7.48 2.60
C ILE A 285 -0.14 -6.71 3.12
N ILE A 286 -0.43 -5.77 4.00
CA ILE A 286 0.55 -4.92 4.66
C ILE A 286 0.33 -5.12 6.15
N ASP A 287 1.19 -5.94 6.70
CA ASP A 287 1.15 -6.42 8.08
C ASP A 287 2.25 -5.73 8.88
N GLY A 288 1.94 -5.32 10.12
CA GLY A 288 2.96 -4.84 11.05
C GLY A 288 3.82 -5.96 11.63
N GLY A 289 3.35 -7.20 11.54
CA GLY A 289 3.98 -8.39 12.06
C GLY A 289 3.49 -8.76 13.46
N ILE A 290 4.15 -9.74 14.08
CA ILE A 290 3.69 -10.31 15.35
C ILE A 290 3.94 -9.33 16.49
N GLU A 291 2.91 -9.08 17.32
CA GLU A 291 3.02 -8.28 18.54
C GLU A 291 3.49 -6.83 18.30
N SER A 292 3.29 -6.28 17.09
CA SER A 292 3.45 -4.85 16.85
C SER A 292 2.45 -4.09 17.72
N ASN A 293 2.91 -3.68 18.90
CA ASN A 293 2.24 -2.61 19.62
C ASN A 293 2.13 -1.40 18.67
N ASP A 294 1.14 -0.55 18.94
CA ASP A 294 0.70 0.67 18.23
C ASP A 294 1.77 1.59 17.56
N ALA A 295 3.07 1.36 17.79
CA ALA A 295 4.19 2.19 17.38
C ALA A 295 5.11 1.58 16.30
N ALA A 296 5.04 0.28 16.03
CA ALA A 296 6.02 -0.43 15.20
C ALA A 296 5.88 -0.09 13.70
N ALA A 297 5.15 -0.85 12.89
CA ALA A 297 5.25 -0.68 11.44
C ALA A 297 4.44 0.52 10.89
N ARG A 298 5.08 1.34 10.07
CA ARG A 298 4.53 2.49 9.36
C ARG A 298 4.58 2.24 7.86
N PHE A 299 3.49 2.54 7.18
CA PHE A 299 3.39 2.35 5.74
C PHE A 299 2.74 3.53 5.05
N ASP A 300 3.32 3.92 3.92
CA ASP A 300 2.71 4.84 2.96
C ASP A 300 2.20 4.05 1.75
N VAL A 301 0.91 4.18 1.44
CA VAL A 301 0.26 3.47 0.32
C VAL A 301 -0.45 4.46 -0.58
N VAL A 302 0.16 4.82 -1.71
CA VAL A 302 -0.29 5.93 -2.54
C VAL A 302 -0.60 5.47 -3.95
N GLY A 303 -1.84 5.68 -4.40
CA GLY A 303 -2.26 5.39 -5.78
C GLY A 303 -2.31 3.90 -6.13
N CYS A 304 -2.21 3.01 -5.14
CA CYS A 304 -2.25 1.56 -5.34
C CYS A 304 -3.65 1.07 -5.71
N ARG A 305 -3.72 0.04 -6.55
CA ARG A 305 -4.96 -0.49 -7.14
C ARG A 305 -5.04 -2.01 -6.97
N ALA A 306 -6.16 -2.52 -6.47
CA ALA A 306 -6.38 -3.94 -6.23
C ALA A 306 -7.69 -4.46 -6.84
N TYR A 307 -7.61 -5.37 -7.81
CA TYR A 307 -8.77 -5.82 -8.60
C TYR A 307 -8.95 -7.34 -8.61
N GLU A 308 -10.20 -7.80 -8.55
CA GLU A 308 -10.57 -9.18 -8.89
C GLU A 308 -9.80 -10.25 -8.07
N ASN A 309 -9.36 -9.91 -6.85
CA ASN A 309 -8.71 -10.88 -5.97
C ASN A 309 -9.78 -11.74 -5.26
N GLN A 310 -9.48 -13.01 -4.97
CA GLN A 310 -10.49 -13.93 -4.44
C GLN A 310 -11.04 -13.52 -3.07
N ASN A 311 -10.25 -12.82 -2.24
CA ASN A 311 -10.65 -12.26 -0.95
C ASN A 311 -10.60 -10.73 -0.99
N TYR A 312 -9.55 -10.11 -0.46
CA TYR A 312 -9.52 -8.67 -0.21
C TYR A 312 -8.77 -7.91 -1.29
N GLY A 313 -9.11 -6.64 -1.50
CA GLY A 313 -8.28 -5.77 -2.35
C GLY A 313 -6.98 -5.40 -1.64
N ILE A 314 -7.10 -4.61 -0.59
CA ILE A 314 -5.99 -4.12 0.23
C ILE A 314 -6.30 -4.45 1.69
N GLN A 315 -5.40 -5.15 2.35
CA GLN A 315 -5.51 -5.50 3.76
C GLN A 315 -4.38 -4.85 4.55
N PHE A 316 -4.76 -4.16 5.63
CA PHE A 316 -3.88 -3.60 6.64
C PHE A 316 -4.08 -4.39 7.94
N VAL A 317 -3.00 -4.87 8.53
CA VAL A 317 -3.02 -5.66 9.77
C VAL A 317 -1.99 -5.10 10.74
N ASP A 318 -2.39 -4.84 11.99
CA ASP A 318 -1.52 -4.44 13.11
C ASP A 318 -0.46 -3.35 12.78
N CYS A 319 -0.84 -2.36 11.97
CA CYS A 319 0.07 -1.36 11.44
C CYS A 319 -0.44 0.08 11.54
N ARG A 320 0.45 1.05 11.39
CA ARG A 320 0.11 2.44 11.12
C ARG A 320 0.21 2.71 9.62
N VAL A 321 -0.87 3.20 9.02
CA VAL A 321 -0.91 3.45 7.58
C VAL A 321 -1.42 4.84 7.22
N SER A 322 -0.75 5.46 6.25
CA SER A 322 -1.24 6.60 5.48
C SER A 322 -1.53 6.12 4.05
N ALA A 323 -2.80 6.00 3.70
CA ALA A 323 -3.24 5.53 2.40
C ALA A 323 -3.93 6.66 1.62
N VAL A 324 -3.50 6.92 0.38
CA VAL A 324 -4.03 8.04 -0.42
C VAL A 324 -4.37 7.59 -1.82
N ASN A 325 -5.58 7.90 -2.28
CA ASN A 325 -6.09 7.55 -3.62
C ASN A 325 -5.99 6.04 -3.92
N VAL A 326 -6.18 5.20 -2.90
CA VAL A 326 -6.21 3.74 -3.07
C VAL A 326 -7.51 3.30 -3.70
N VAL A 327 -7.43 2.31 -4.60
CA VAL A 327 -8.59 1.81 -5.34
C VAL A 327 -8.72 0.29 -5.17
N ALA A 328 -9.87 -0.20 -4.72
CA ALA A 328 -10.18 -1.62 -4.67
C ALA A 328 -11.45 -1.89 -5.48
N ARG A 329 -11.45 -2.87 -6.40
CA ARG A 329 -12.67 -3.22 -7.15
C ARG A 329 -12.85 -4.70 -7.37
N ALA A 330 -14.11 -5.14 -7.38
CA ALA A 330 -14.49 -6.49 -7.79
C ALA A 330 -13.77 -7.64 -7.06
N ASN A 331 -13.24 -7.39 -5.86
CA ASN A 331 -12.67 -8.43 -5.00
C ASN A 331 -13.78 -9.31 -4.38
N GLY A 332 -13.47 -10.56 -4.06
CA GLY A 332 -14.46 -11.54 -3.57
C GLY A 332 -14.99 -11.27 -2.17
N ARG A 333 -14.28 -10.46 -1.38
CA ARG A 333 -14.66 -9.91 -0.08
C ARG A 333 -14.46 -8.39 -0.10
N SER A 334 -14.19 -7.78 1.04
CA SER A 334 -14.07 -6.33 1.18
C SER A 334 -12.96 -5.74 0.31
N GLY A 335 -13.17 -4.52 -0.18
CA GLY A 335 -12.17 -3.81 -0.96
C GLY A 335 -10.96 -3.44 -0.12
N ILE A 336 -11.19 -2.77 1.00
CA ILE A 336 -10.17 -2.41 1.98
C ILE A 336 -10.55 -3.05 3.33
N LEU A 337 -9.61 -3.77 3.93
CA LEU A 337 -9.75 -4.37 5.26
C LEU A 337 -8.74 -3.73 6.22
N LEU A 338 -9.23 -3.21 7.35
CA LEU A 338 -8.46 -2.80 8.52
C LEU A 338 -8.71 -3.84 9.60
N ASP A 339 -7.68 -4.60 9.95
CA ASP A 339 -7.74 -5.70 10.91
C ASP A 339 -6.73 -5.49 12.04
N GLY A 340 -7.07 -5.94 13.24
CA GLY A 340 -6.18 -5.80 14.39
C GLY A 340 -5.99 -4.33 14.81
N GLY A 341 -4.82 -4.02 15.37
CA GLY A 341 -4.43 -2.76 15.99
C GLY A 341 -4.12 -1.64 15.00
N VAL A 342 -4.81 -1.62 13.87
CA VAL A 342 -4.53 -0.68 12.78
C VAL A 342 -4.85 0.76 13.18
N ARG A 343 -3.91 1.64 12.87
CA ARG A 343 -4.06 3.10 12.90
C ARG A 343 -4.00 3.66 11.49
N ALA A 344 -5.14 4.05 10.94
CA ALA A 344 -5.24 4.37 9.51
C ALA A 344 -5.72 5.80 9.25
N SER A 345 -5.03 6.50 8.35
CA SER A 345 -5.56 7.66 7.65
C SER A 345 -5.71 7.32 6.17
N ILE A 346 -6.95 7.23 5.69
CA ILE A 346 -7.27 6.84 4.32
C ILE A 346 -7.97 8.00 3.63
N LEU A 347 -7.27 8.62 2.68
CA LEU A 347 -7.69 9.81 1.96
C LEU A 347 -8.10 9.45 0.54
N ASN A 348 -9.29 9.86 0.14
CA ASN A 348 -9.94 9.58 -1.14
C ASN A 348 -9.90 8.09 -1.53
N PRO A 349 -10.32 7.15 -0.65
CA PRO A 349 -10.43 5.75 -1.06
C PRO A 349 -11.51 5.60 -2.13
N ARG A 350 -11.30 4.69 -3.07
CA ARG A 350 -12.36 4.21 -3.95
C ARG A 350 -12.53 2.70 -3.84
N SER A 351 -13.75 2.25 -3.58
CA SER A 351 -14.04 0.85 -3.33
C SER A 351 -15.40 0.47 -3.92
N ASP A 352 -15.44 -0.44 -4.91
CA ASP A 352 -16.68 -0.79 -5.62
C ASP A 352 -16.78 -2.24 -6.15
N GLY A 353 -18.00 -2.79 -6.16
CA GLY A 353 -18.35 -4.02 -6.88
C GLY A 353 -17.96 -5.34 -6.20
N HIS A 354 -17.84 -5.38 -4.88
CA HIS A 354 -17.38 -6.58 -4.16
C HIS A 354 -18.46 -7.67 -3.98
N SER A 355 -18.11 -8.95 -4.18
CA SER A 355 -19.08 -10.04 -4.37
C SER A 355 -19.40 -10.90 -3.14
N GLY A 356 -19.06 -10.47 -1.92
CA GLY A 356 -19.30 -11.22 -0.68
C GLY A 356 -20.52 -10.74 0.11
N PRO A 357 -21.25 -11.64 0.83
CA PRO A 357 -22.41 -11.26 1.65
C PRO A 357 -22.07 -10.27 2.78
N ASN A 358 -20.78 -10.17 3.13
CA ASN A 358 -20.25 -9.23 4.12
C ASN A 358 -19.15 -8.32 3.55
N ALA A 359 -19.10 -8.15 2.24
CA ALA A 359 -18.08 -7.34 1.60
C ALA A 359 -18.36 -5.84 1.82
N GLY A 360 -17.48 -5.21 2.60
CA GLY A 360 -17.48 -3.76 2.77
C GLY A 360 -16.64 -3.08 1.69
N GLY A 361 -17.00 -1.86 1.31
CA GLY A 361 -16.06 -0.96 0.62
C GLY A 361 -14.80 -0.78 1.49
N VAL A 362 -15.02 -0.40 2.74
CA VAL A 362 -14.04 -0.51 3.84
C VAL A 362 -14.63 -1.39 4.95
N THR A 363 -13.86 -2.34 5.46
CA THR A 363 -14.19 -3.13 6.66
C THR A 363 -13.19 -2.86 7.77
N ILE A 364 -13.69 -2.64 8.98
CA ILE A 364 -12.91 -2.35 10.20
C ILE A 364 -13.28 -3.44 11.20
N ARG A 365 -12.33 -4.29 11.63
CA ARG A 365 -12.59 -5.41 12.55
C ARG A 365 -11.39 -5.70 13.46
N ASP A 366 -11.61 -6.51 14.47
CA ASP A 366 -10.69 -6.81 15.57
C ASP A 366 -10.45 -8.31 15.77
N GLU A 367 -10.20 -9.07 14.68
CA GLU A 367 -10.08 -10.53 14.80
C GLU A 367 -8.79 -10.98 15.52
N ASP A 368 -7.72 -10.18 15.45
CA ASP A 368 -6.37 -10.58 15.86
C ASP A 368 -5.90 -9.93 17.18
N SER A 369 -6.76 -9.95 18.20
CA SER A 369 -6.48 -9.58 19.61
C SER A 369 -6.34 -8.09 19.95
N SER A 370 -6.26 -7.21 18.95
CA SER A 370 -6.30 -5.76 19.18
C SER A 370 -7.33 -5.08 18.28
N SER A 371 -8.00 -4.05 18.82
CA SER A 371 -9.02 -3.31 18.07
C SER A 371 -8.40 -2.17 17.28
N PRO A 372 -8.91 -1.85 16.08
CA PRO A 372 -8.46 -0.70 15.32
C PRO A 372 -8.58 0.60 16.12
N ARG A 373 -7.61 1.50 15.98
CA ARG A 373 -7.51 2.76 16.74
C ARG A 373 -7.31 3.92 15.79
N HIS A 374 -8.00 5.04 15.99
CA HIS A 374 -7.80 6.25 15.19
C HIS A 374 -7.91 5.99 13.67
N VAL A 375 -9.07 5.50 13.24
CA VAL A 375 -9.35 5.32 11.81
C VAL A 375 -9.98 6.58 11.25
N VAL A 376 -9.38 7.15 10.22
CA VAL A 376 -9.90 8.31 9.49
C VAL A 376 -10.13 7.91 8.04
N LEU A 377 -11.39 7.98 7.59
CA LEU A 377 -11.78 7.88 6.20
C LEU A 377 -12.24 9.27 5.74
N TYR A 378 -11.52 9.86 4.78
CA TYR A 378 -11.79 11.21 4.31
C TYR A 378 -11.90 11.27 2.79
N GLY A 379 -13.00 11.81 2.27
CA GLY A 379 -13.22 11.88 0.82
C GLY A 379 -13.56 10.53 0.19
N GLY A 380 -13.58 10.47 -1.15
CA GLY A 380 -13.66 9.22 -1.91
C GLY A 380 -15.06 8.63 -2.09
N GLU A 381 -15.10 7.42 -2.65
CA GLU A 381 -16.29 6.72 -3.15
C GLU A 381 -16.30 5.25 -2.67
N LEU A 382 -17.24 4.89 -1.80
CA LEU A 382 -17.41 3.53 -1.29
C LEU A 382 -18.79 3.00 -1.73
N THR A 383 -18.95 2.73 -3.02
CA THR A 383 -20.25 2.50 -3.66
C THR A 383 -20.41 1.09 -4.19
N ASP A 384 -21.65 0.64 -4.42
CA ASP A 384 -21.92 -0.65 -5.08
C ASP A 384 -21.30 -1.87 -4.35
N ASN A 385 -21.32 -1.82 -3.01
CA ASN A 385 -20.84 -2.86 -2.10
C ASN A 385 -21.99 -3.38 -1.24
N SER A 386 -21.89 -4.56 -0.63
CA SER A 386 -22.90 -5.00 0.36
C SER A 386 -23.05 -3.97 1.48
N TYR A 387 -21.91 -3.45 1.96
CA TYR A 387 -21.83 -2.32 2.88
C TYR A 387 -20.82 -1.30 2.34
N SER A 388 -21.07 0.00 2.42
CA SER A 388 -20.03 0.99 2.06
C SER A 388 -18.93 0.99 3.11
N VAL A 389 -19.32 1.10 4.38
CA VAL A 389 -18.42 0.93 5.53
C VAL A 389 -19.03 -0.09 6.49
N ARG A 390 -18.23 -1.10 6.83
CA ARG A 390 -18.60 -2.17 7.76
C ARG A 390 -17.70 -2.12 9.00
N ILE A 391 -18.26 -1.74 10.14
CA ILE A 391 -17.55 -1.71 11.43
C ILE A 391 -17.94 -2.97 12.21
N ALA A 392 -17.10 -3.99 12.13
CA ALA A 392 -17.26 -5.24 12.83
C ALA A 392 -16.44 -5.34 14.12
N ALA A 393 -15.65 -4.31 14.42
CA ALA A 393 -14.96 -4.15 15.69
C ALA A 393 -15.95 -3.88 16.82
N GLY A 394 -15.66 -4.39 18.02
CA GLY A 394 -16.48 -4.17 19.21
C GLY A 394 -16.36 -2.75 19.78
N ALA A 395 -16.94 -2.53 20.96
CA ALA A 395 -16.91 -1.25 21.69
C ALA A 395 -15.49 -0.77 22.05
N ASP A 396 -14.49 -1.65 21.98
CA ASP A 396 -13.08 -1.35 22.27
C ASP A 396 -12.35 -0.66 21.10
N ALA A 397 -13.01 -0.50 19.95
CA ALA A 397 -12.47 0.29 18.85
C ALA A 397 -12.22 1.74 19.28
N GLY A 398 -11.05 2.26 18.92
CA GLY A 398 -10.73 3.67 19.15
C GLY A 398 -11.57 4.61 18.27
N PRO A 399 -11.29 5.92 18.31
CA PRO A 399 -11.97 6.92 17.48
C PRO A 399 -12.02 6.53 15.99
N ILE A 400 -13.21 6.65 15.41
CA ILE A 400 -13.44 6.43 13.97
C ILE A 400 -14.09 7.67 13.38
N THR A 401 -13.46 8.26 12.37
CA THR A 401 -13.98 9.42 11.64
C THR A 401 -14.26 9.04 10.20
N ILE A 402 -15.49 9.27 9.74
CA ILE A 402 -15.92 9.12 8.34
C ILE A 402 -16.41 10.49 7.87
N ARG A 403 -15.73 11.09 6.90
CA ARG A 403 -16.02 12.46 6.48
C ARG A 403 -15.91 12.68 4.98
N ASP A 404 -16.88 13.40 4.42
CA ASP A 404 -16.89 13.80 3.01
C ASP A 404 -16.82 12.59 2.04
N VAL A 405 -17.33 11.42 2.44
CA VAL A 405 -17.29 10.15 1.68
C VAL A 405 -18.62 9.87 0.99
N ASP A 406 -18.62 9.37 -0.24
CA ASP A 406 -19.82 8.87 -0.91
C ASP A 406 -20.11 7.40 -0.52
N LEU A 407 -21.23 7.17 0.17
CA LEU A 407 -21.70 5.86 0.65
C LEU A 407 -22.98 5.40 -0.07
N ARG A 408 -23.32 6.00 -1.23
CA ARG A 408 -24.53 5.63 -1.98
C ARG A 408 -24.44 4.22 -2.57
N ASN A 409 -25.61 3.68 -2.93
CA ASN A 409 -25.76 2.40 -3.63
C ASN A 409 -25.20 1.18 -2.88
N ALA A 410 -25.13 1.21 -1.56
CA ALA A 410 -24.88 0.00 -0.79
C ALA A 410 -26.04 -1.01 -0.99
N GLY A 411 -25.70 -2.28 -1.23
CA GLY A 411 -26.67 -3.35 -1.48
C GLY A 411 -27.50 -3.71 -0.26
N THR A 412 -26.93 -3.60 0.95
CA THR A 412 -27.64 -3.81 2.22
C THR A 412 -27.87 -2.49 2.93
N GLN A 413 -26.80 -1.85 3.40
CA GLN A 413 -26.88 -0.53 4.04
C GLN A 413 -25.53 0.21 3.94
N PRO A 414 -25.52 1.55 3.87
CA PRO A 414 -24.29 2.33 3.72
C PRO A 414 -23.29 2.11 4.87
N LEU A 415 -23.76 2.18 6.12
CA LEU A 415 -22.94 2.03 7.31
C LEU A 415 -23.51 0.91 8.18
N TRP A 416 -22.69 -0.06 8.57
CA TRP A 416 -23.10 -1.19 9.40
C TRP A 416 -22.20 -1.34 10.62
N PHE A 417 -22.81 -1.73 11.73
CA PHE A 417 -22.17 -2.04 12.99
C PHE A 417 -22.53 -3.47 13.39
N ARG A 418 -21.56 -4.25 13.87
CA ARG A 418 -21.83 -5.59 14.44
C ARG A 418 -22.61 -5.50 15.74
N GLU A 419 -22.24 -4.52 16.57
CA GLU A 419 -22.80 -4.24 17.89
C GLU A 419 -23.18 -2.75 17.96
N ASP A 420 -23.12 -2.16 19.16
CA ASP A 420 -23.27 -0.72 19.32
C ASP A 420 -22.16 0.03 18.58
N PRO A 421 -22.44 1.26 18.07
CA PRO A 421 -21.42 2.10 17.46
C PRO A 421 -20.26 2.34 18.43
N PRO A 422 -19.00 2.43 17.94
CA PRO A 422 -17.88 2.85 18.77
C PRO A 422 -18.17 4.18 19.47
N PRO A 423 -17.74 4.36 20.73
CA PRO A 423 -18.10 5.52 21.54
C PRO A 423 -17.67 6.86 20.95
N GLU A 424 -16.60 6.85 20.13
CA GLU A 424 -16.05 8.03 19.45
C GLU A 424 -16.17 7.92 17.92
N LEU A 425 -17.35 7.51 17.45
CA LEU A 425 -17.68 7.53 16.03
C LEU A 425 -18.14 8.93 15.60
N THR A 426 -17.45 9.53 14.63
CA THR A 426 -17.88 10.77 13.96
C THR A 426 -18.20 10.49 12.50
N VAL A 427 -19.42 10.82 12.05
CA VAL A 427 -19.81 10.72 10.64
C VAL A 427 -20.35 12.06 10.18
N SER A 428 -19.71 12.69 9.19
CA SER A 428 -20.11 14.01 8.69
C SER A 428 -20.02 14.12 7.17
N ASN A 429 -20.96 14.82 6.54
CA ASN A 429 -21.02 15.03 5.09
C ASN A 429 -20.90 13.73 4.25
N ALA A 430 -21.42 12.60 4.76
CA ALA A 430 -21.40 11.34 4.05
C ALA A 430 -22.61 11.24 3.09
N ALA A 431 -22.37 11.23 1.78
CA ALA A 431 -23.45 11.11 0.81
C ALA A 431 -24.08 9.71 0.92
N GLY A 432 -25.41 9.62 0.86
CA GLY A 432 -26.13 8.36 1.10
C GLY A 432 -26.35 8.00 2.57
N TYR A 433 -25.76 8.73 3.53
CA TYR A 433 -25.95 8.50 4.96
C TYR A 433 -26.02 9.82 5.75
N ARG A 434 -27.22 10.40 5.84
CA ARG A 434 -27.42 11.72 6.46
C ARG A 434 -27.40 11.62 7.99
N THR A 435 -26.38 12.22 8.63
CA THR A 435 -26.21 12.21 10.09
C THR A 435 -26.50 13.53 10.77
N THR A 436 -26.50 14.63 10.02
CA THR A 436 -26.98 15.94 10.47
C THR A 436 -28.09 16.44 9.57
N ASN A 437 -29.08 17.09 10.16
CA ASN A 437 -30.13 17.77 9.41
C ASN A 437 -30.62 18.98 10.18
N ARG A 438 -31.15 19.96 9.45
CA ARG A 438 -31.73 21.17 10.01
C ARG A 438 -32.83 21.67 9.11
N GLY A 439 -33.77 22.39 9.69
CA GLY A 439 -34.87 22.96 8.91
C GLY A 439 -35.77 23.87 9.72
N ASN A 440 -36.83 24.27 9.04
CA ASN A 440 -37.94 24.99 9.64
C ASN A 440 -39.13 24.04 9.66
N GLN A 441 -39.86 24.01 10.77
CA GLN A 441 -41.11 23.28 10.87
C GLN A 441 -42.26 24.27 11.08
N THR A 442 -43.36 24.05 10.39
CA THR A 442 -44.61 24.82 10.56
C THR A 442 -45.74 23.87 10.88
N GLN A 443 -46.53 24.21 11.89
CA GLN A 443 -47.76 23.51 12.29
C GLN A 443 -48.83 24.53 12.67
N SER A 444 -50.07 24.07 12.79
CA SER A 444 -51.18 24.87 13.30
C SER A 444 -51.54 24.43 14.72
N GLY A 445 -51.65 25.39 15.64
CA GLY A 445 -52.30 25.16 16.92
C GLY A 445 -53.81 25.03 16.74
N ASP A 446 -54.48 24.30 17.64
CA ASP A 446 -55.94 24.15 17.67
C ASP A 446 -56.54 24.44 19.07
N GLY A 447 -55.73 24.90 20.02
CA GLY A 447 -56.14 25.14 21.40
C GLY A 447 -56.31 23.88 22.26
N SER A 448 -56.02 22.68 21.75
CA SER A 448 -56.18 21.40 22.45
C SER A 448 -54.99 20.42 22.30
N THR A 449 -54.30 20.44 21.17
CA THR A 449 -53.14 19.61 20.86
C THR A 449 -51.91 20.16 21.59
N THR A 450 -51.27 19.33 22.40
CA THR A 450 -50.06 19.70 23.15
C THR A 450 -48.79 19.17 22.53
N THR A 451 -48.87 18.20 21.62
CA THR A 451 -47.70 17.49 21.10
C THR A 451 -47.66 17.57 19.59
N PHE A 452 -46.51 17.99 19.06
CA PHE A 452 -46.26 18.17 17.63
C PHE A 452 -45.06 17.32 17.23
N ARG A 453 -45.20 16.54 16.16
CA ARG A 453 -44.18 15.60 15.69
C ARG A 453 -43.84 15.84 14.22
N TRP A 454 -42.56 15.74 13.86
CA TRP A 454 -42.11 15.75 12.48
C TRP A 454 -40.86 14.89 12.26
N GLN A 455 -40.69 14.42 11.03
CA GLN A 455 -39.58 13.56 10.62
C GLN A 455 -38.29 14.37 10.49
N HIS A 456 -37.20 13.93 11.11
CA HIS A 456 -35.90 14.60 11.00
C HIS A 456 -35.09 14.16 9.78
N GLY A 457 -35.43 13.02 9.15
CA GLY A 457 -34.79 12.54 7.92
C GLY A 457 -33.30 12.18 8.06
N LEU A 458 -32.87 11.77 9.26
CA LEU A 458 -31.53 11.23 9.51
C LEU A 458 -31.54 9.73 9.27
N ALA A 459 -30.38 9.15 8.98
CA ALA A 459 -30.21 7.72 8.78
C ALA A 459 -30.21 6.91 10.09
N ALA A 460 -30.06 7.57 11.24
CA ALA A 460 -30.12 7.00 12.58
C ALA A 460 -30.82 7.98 13.54
N PRO A 461 -31.36 7.49 14.68
CA PRO A 461 -31.93 8.36 15.70
C PRO A 461 -30.91 9.43 16.15
N PRO A 462 -31.31 10.69 16.31
CA PRO A 462 -30.41 11.73 16.79
C PRO A 462 -29.93 11.42 18.22
N GLN A 463 -28.69 11.79 18.54
CA GLN A 463 -28.19 11.87 19.92
C GLN A 463 -28.40 13.26 20.51
N SER A 464 -28.54 14.28 19.64
CA SER A 464 -28.85 15.64 20.06
C SER A 464 -29.84 16.30 19.09
N VAL A 465 -30.78 17.05 19.68
CA VAL A 465 -31.76 17.86 18.95
C VAL A 465 -31.82 19.23 19.61
N SER A 466 -31.82 20.28 18.78
CA SER A 466 -32.09 21.66 19.20
C SER A 466 -33.33 22.15 18.47
N VAL A 467 -34.28 22.71 19.22
CA VAL A 467 -35.50 23.33 18.67
C VAL A 467 -35.63 24.71 19.27
N THR A 468 -35.79 25.72 18.42
CA THR A 468 -36.00 27.11 18.80
C THR A 468 -37.30 27.61 18.19
N ALA A 469 -38.16 28.22 18.99
CA ALA A 469 -39.37 28.86 18.46
C ALA A 469 -39.00 29.98 17.48
N ALA A 470 -39.66 29.99 16.33
CA ALA A 470 -39.50 30.97 15.26
C ALA A 470 -40.74 31.88 15.11
N SER A 471 -41.77 31.68 15.95
CA SER A 471 -42.95 32.53 16.04
C SER A 471 -43.38 32.73 17.50
N ASP A 472 -44.11 33.82 17.77
CA ASP A 472 -44.61 34.13 19.12
C ASP A 472 -45.55 33.04 19.64
N ALA A 473 -46.42 32.49 18.78
CA ALA A 473 -47.33 31.41 19.16
C ALA A 473 -46.59 30.10 19.51
N ALA A 474 -45.38 29.89 18.97
CA ALA A 474 -44.53 28.76 19.32
C ALA A 474 -43.65 29.00 20.56
N ALA A 475 -43.54 30.24 21.05
CA ALA A 475 -42.61 30.62 22.13
C ALA A 475 -43.03 30.20 23.54
N GLY A 476 -44.20 29.56 23.69
CA GLY A 476 -44.63 28.96 24.96
C GLY A 476 -43.67 27.89 25.48
N PRO A 477 -43.72 27.54 26.78
CA PRO A 477 -42.84 26.52 27.35
C PRO A 477 -43.14 25.13 26.77
N PHE A 478 -42.13 24.52 26.17
CA PHE A 478 -42.18 23.16 25.62
C PHE A 478 -40.94 22.34 26.00
N SER A 479 -41.06 21.02 25.95
CA SER A 479 -39.95 20.07 25.98
C SER A 479 -39.72 19.47 24.59
N VAL A 480 -38.48 19.09 24.30
CA VAL A 480 -38.10 18.39 23.06
C VAL A 480 -37.77 16.94 23.41
N ALA A 481 -38.32 16.01 22.65
CA ALA A 481 -37.93 14.61 22.68
C ALA A 481 -37.57 14.12 21.27
N GLN A 482 -36.80 13.05 21.22
CA GLN A 482 -36.47 12.31 20.00
C GLN A 482 -37.09 10.92 20.11
N ASP A 483 -37.80 10.50 19.08
CA ASP A 483 -38.42 9.17 19.01
C ASP A 483 -38.11 8.54 17.66
N GLY A 484 -37.07 7.71 17.63
CA GLY A 484 -36.66 6.94 16.46
C GLY A 484 -36.35 7.82 15.24
N ASP A 485 -37.38 8.06 14.43
CA ASP A 485 -37.35 8.79 13.16
C ASP A 485 -37.85 10.26 13.24
N ALA A 486 -38.31 10.69 14.42
CA ALA A 486 -38.98 11.97 14.59
C ALA A 486 -38.46 12.82 15.75
N ILE A 487 -38.67 14.13 15.60
CA ILE A 487 -38.56 15.13 16.66
C ILE A 487 -39.98 15.39 17.19
N GLU A 488 -40.11 15.43 18.50
CA GLU A 488 -41.35 15.75 19.21
C GLU A 488 -41.17 17.01 20.06
N VAL A 489 -42.13 17.93 19.93
CA VAL A 489 -42.26 19.11 20.78
C VAL A 489 -43.56 18.99 21.58
N SER A 490 -43.44 19.01 22.90
CA SER A 490 -44.56 18.87 23.83
C SER A 490 -44.70 20.11 24.71
N TYR A 491 -45.81 20.84 24.55
CA TYR A 491 -46.16 22.04 25.32
C TYR A 491 -46.82 21.72 26.65
N GLN A 492 -46.56 22.53 27.67
CA GLN A 492 -47.25 22.43 28.96
C GLN A 492 -48.73 22.85 28.88
N SER A 493 -49.09 23.67 27.89
CA SER A 493 -50.46 24.11 27.61
C SER A 493 -50.63 24.20 26.10
N ALA A 494 -51.77 23.73 25.60
CA ALA A 494 -52.02 23.70 24.16
C ALA A 494 -51.90 25.12 23.57
N PRO A 495 -51.08 25.33 22.53
CA PRO A 495 -50.96 26.62 21.88
C PRO A 495 -52.29 27.09 21.28
N GLU A 496 -52.48 28.41 21.21
CA GLU A 496 -53.71 29.00 20.64
C GLU A 496 -53.96 28.53 19.20
N GLY A 497 -55.23 28.47 18.84
CA GLY A 497 -55.67 28.12 17.50
C GLY A 497 -55.17 29.12 16.45
N GLY A 498 -54.58 28.63 15.36
CA GLY A 498 -54.17 29.47 14.24
C GLY A 498 -53.50 28.70 13.11
N ASP A 499 -53.72 29.12 11.87
CA ASP A 499 -53.16 28.43 10.69
C ASP A 499 -51.67 28.76 10.52
N GLY A 500 -50.80 27.74 10.60
CA GLY A 500 -49.35 27.90 10.44
C GLY A 500 -48.70 28.83 11.46
N ASN A 501 -49.39 29.07 12.59
CA ASN A 501 -48.95 30.00 13.62
C ASN A 501 -47.77 29.45 14.43
N LEU A 502 -47.60 28.13 14.50
CA LEU A 502 -46.47 27.51 15.20
C LEU A 502 -45.32 27.27 14.23
N GLN A 503 -44.19 27.92 14.49
CA GLN A 503 -42.99 27.80 13.67
C GLN A 503 -41.77 27.52 14.55
N TRP A 504 -40.91 26.61 14.12
CA TRP A 504 -39.66 26.28 14.80
C TRP A 504 -38.49 26.21 13.83
N TRP A 505 -37.32 26.66 14.27
CA TRP A 505 -36.04 26.27 13.70
C TRP A 505 -35.51 25.06 14.46
N TRP A 506 -35.03 24.05 13.74
CA TRP A 506 -34.50 22.86 14.37
C TRP A 506 -33.20 22.40 13.72
N SER A 507 -32.36 21.75 14.53
CA SER A 507 -31.22 20.97 14.09
C SER A 507 -31.16 19.64 14.86
N ALA A 508 -30.68 18.60 14.19
CA ALA A 508 -30.52 17.27 14.76
C ALA A 508 -29.20 16.66 14.31
N ASN A 509 -28.55 15.92 15.19
CA ASN A 509 -27.30 15.20 14.92
C ASN A 509 -27.34 13.78 15.52
N ALA A 510 -26.99 12.78 14.72
CA ALA A 510 -26.98 11.35 15.07
C ALA A 510 -25.69 10.87 15.75
N TYR A 511 -24.55 11.56 15.59
CA TYR A 511 -23.26 11.15 16.14
C TYR A 511 -22.45 12.34 16.67
#